data_AF-A0A4Z2H9N0-F1
#
_entry.id   AF-A0A4Z2H9N0-F1
#
_cell.length_a   1.000
_cell.length_b   1.000
_cell.length_c   1.000
_cell.angle_alpha   90.00
_cell.angle_beta   90.00
_cell.angle_gamma   90.00
#
_symmetry.space_group_name_H-M   'P 1'
#
loop_
_entity.id
_entity.type
_entity.pdbx_description
1 polymer ?
#
loop_
_entity_poly.entity_id
_entity_poly.type
_entity_poly.pdbx_seq_one_letter_code
_entity_poly.pdbx_strand_id
1 'polypeptide(L)'
;MRDAVTVKHAMREVKITRRLHHENVVRVHEVLAPYGRPLPKDPTQLSALYIFQECMETDLARLLEQGPLTTGHATLLFYQLLRGLKFIHSANVLHRDLKPANIFINTDQLLLKIGDFGLARIVDPQYSHKVRRNVFFSSTF
;
A
#
# COMPACT_ATOMS: atom_id res chain seq x y z
N MET A 1 15.26 0.95 18.29
CA MET A 1 15.72 0.81 16.89
C MET A 1 17.11 1.44 16.80
N ARG A 2 18.21 0.67 16.66
CA ARG A 2 19.60 1.20 16.73
C ARG A 2 20.30 1.34 15.37
N ASP A 3 19.64 1.04 14.27
CA ASP A 3 20.21 1.14 12.93
C ASP A 3 19.57 2.29 12.15
N ALA A 4 20.40 3.25 11.74
CA ALA A 4 19.99 4.41 10.94
C ALA A 4 19.37 4.00 9.60
N VAL A 5 19.73 2.84 9.06
CA VAL A 5 19.14 2.27 7.84
C VAL A 5 17.67 1.93 8.07
N THR A 6 17.32 1.34 9.22
CA THR A 6 15.95 0.97 9.56
C THR A 6 15.07 2.22 9.77
N VAL A 7 15.59 3.25 10.43
CA VAL A 7 14.88 4.53 10.59
C VAL A 7 14.61 5.18 9.23
N LYS A 8 15.60 5.18 8.33
CA LYS A 8 15.44 5.69 6.96
C LYS A 8 14.39 4.91 6.16
N HIS A 9 14.31 3.59 6.34
CA HIS A 9 13.29 2.76 5.70
C HIS A 9 11.89 3.09 6.21
N ALA A 10 11.71 3.17 7.52
CA ALA A 10 10.43 3.50 8.12
C ALA A 10 9.94 4.91 7.76
N MET A 11 10.82 5.92 7.79
CA MET A 11 10.46 7.28 7.37
C MET A 11 10.07 7.36 5.89
N ARG A 12 10.63 6.47 5.05
CA ARG A 12 10.22 6.36 3.64
C ARG A 12 8.82 5.77 3.52
N GLU A 13 8.51 4.72 4.25
CA GLU A 13 7.17 4.14 4.31
C GLU A 13 6.15 5.21 4.70
N VAL A 14 6.39 5.94 5.80
CA VAL A 14 5.55 7.07 6.24
C VAL A 14 5.34 8.10 5.14
N LYS A 15 6.41 8.47 4.41
CA LYS A 15 6.32 9.43 3.30
C LYS A 15 5.47 8.92 2.14
N ILE A 16 5.54 7.62 1.84
CA ILE A 16 4.77 6.98 0.77
C ILE A 16 3.30 6.88 1.20
N THR A 17 3.02 6.25 2.34
CA THR A 17 1.66 5.94 2.78
C THR A 17 0.81 7.19 3.00
N ARG A 18 1.39 8.28 3.53
CA ARG A 18 0.68 9.57 3.70
C ARG A 18 0.24 10.24 2.39
N ARG A 19 0.73 9.79 1.23
CA ARG A 19 0.37 10.34 -0.09
C ARG A 19 -0.62 9.46 -0.85
N LEU A 20 -0.87 8.26 -0.37
CA LEU A 20 -1.72 7.29 -1.04
C LEU A 20 -3.14 7.36 -0.45
N HIS A 21 -4.07 7.83 -1.27
CA HIS A 21 -5.49 7.94 -0.92
C HIS A 21 -6.32 7.33 -2.05
N HIS A 22 -6.73 6.08 -1.84
CA HIS A 22 -7.51 5.33 -2.80
C HIS A 22 -8.32 4.25 -2.07
N GLU A 23 -9.51 3.94 -2.57
CA GLU A 23 -10.43 2.98 -1.97
C GLU A 23 -9.81 1.59 -1.78
N ASN A 24 -8.99 1.14 -2.75
CA ASN A 24 -8.29 -0.14 -2.71
C ASN A 24 -6.85 -0.06 -2.14
N VAL A 25 -6.54 0.96 -1.34
CA VAL A 25 -5.25 1.10 -0.64
C VAL A 25 -5.54 1.43 0.83
N VAL A 26 -4.85 0.75 1.75
CA VAL A 26 -5.02 0.95 3.18
C VAL A 26 -4.69 2.40 3.55
N ARG A 27 -5.64 3.07 4.18
CA ARG A 27 -5.53 4.44 4.66
C ARG A 27 -4.75 4.48 5.96
N VAL A 28 -3.61 5.15 5.93
CA VAL A 28 -2.92 5.59 7.15
C VAL A 28 -3.57 6.88 7.64
N HIS A 29 -4.07 6.86 8.87
CA HIS A 29 -4.66 8.00 9.55
C HIS A 29 -3.59 8.89 10.17
N GLU A 30 -2.66 8.27 10.90
CA GLU A 30 -1.66 9.02 11.67
C GLU A 30 -0.37 8.21 11.86
N VAL A 31 0.73 8.92 12.08
CA VAL A 31 2.01 8.30 12.47
C VAL A 31 2.55 9.03 13.69
N LEU A 32 2.78 8.27 14.76
CA LEU A 32 3.17 8.78 16.07
C LEU A 32 4.51 8.21 16.53
N ALA A 33 5.20 8.98 17.35
CA ALA A 33 6.31 8.53 18.18
C ALA A 33 5.76 7.88 19.47
N PRO A 34 6.62 7.20 20.27
CA PRO A 34 6.21 6.61 21.53
C PRO A 34 5.50 7.60 22.46
N TYR A 35 4.57 7.08 23.26
CA TYR A 35 3.71 7.86 24.15
C TYR A 35 2.75 8.82 23.41
N GLY A 36 2.40 8.51 22.16
CA GLY A 36 1.45 9.29 21.37
C GLY A 36 1.97 10.67 20.94
N ARG A 37 3.29 10.87 20.97
CA ARG A 37 3.90 12.16 20.63
C ARG A 37 4.01 12.34 19.11
N PRO A 38 4.03 13.59 18.61
CA PRO A 38 4.39 13.85 17.22
C PRO A 38 5.78 13.32 16.88
N LEU A 39 6.02 13.00 15.61
CA LEU A 39 7.36 12.61 15.14
C LEU A 39 8.37 13.74 15.40
N PRO A 40 9.57 13.44 15.91
CA PRO A 40 10.61 14.44 16.13
C PRO A 40 11.06 15.04 14.79
N LYS A 41 11.47 16.31 14.81
CA LYS A 41 12.03 16.99 13.63
C LYS A 41 13.32 16.31 13.15
N ASP A 42 14.09 15.79 14.10
CA ASP A 42 15.31 15.03 13.86
C ASP A 42 15.01 13.52 13.96
N PRO A 43 15.05 12.78 12.84
CA PRO A 43 14.78 11.35 12.82
C PRO A 43 15.76 10.51 13.65
N THR A 44 16.95 11.03 13.97
CA THR A 44 17.92 10.30 14.82
C THR A 44 17.42 10.12 16.26
N GLN A 45 16.46 10.93 16.68
CA GLN A 45 15.83 10.86 18.00
C GLN A 45 14.64 9.87 18.03
N LEU A 46 14.30 9.26 16.90
CA LEU A 46 13.18 8.33 16.79
C LEU A 46 13.59 6.93 17.30
N SER A 47 13.12 6.57 18.50
CA SER A 47 13.39 5.26 19.09
C SER A 47 12.50 4.14 18.54
N ALA A 48 11.27 4.50 18.15
CA ALA A 48 10.26 3.67 17.48
C ALA A 48 9.23 4.56 16.77
N LEU A 49 8.41 3.99 15.89
CA LEU A 49 7.25 4.64 15.29
C LEU A 49 6.02 3.74 15.39
N TYR A 50 4.85 4.37 15.40
CA TYR A 50 3.56 3.71 15.38
C TYR A 50 2.76 4.25 14.20
N ILE A 51 2.28 3.36 13.34
CA ILE A 51 1.44 3.68 12.19
C ILE A 51 0.00 3.33 12.56
N PHE A 52 -0.85 4.34 12.64
CA PHE A 52 -2.29 4.19 12.85
C PHE A 52 -2.97 4.19 11.49
N GLN A 53 -3.61 3.09 11.15
CA GLN A 53 -4.28 2.87 9.87
C GLN A 53 -5.68 2.31 10.07
N GLU A 54 -6.47 2.29 9.01
CA GLU A 54 -7.78 1.64 9.06
C GLU A 54 -7.65 0.15 9.41
N CYS A 55 -8.59 -0.35 10.20
CA CYS A 55 -8.64 -1.74 10.60
C CYS A 55 -9.35 -2.57 9.53
N MET A 56 -8.72 -3.65 9.11
CA MET A 56 -9.26 -4.60 8.14
C MET A 56 -9.53 -5.93 8.85
N GLU A 57 -10.56 -6.66 8.42
CA GLU A 57 -11.02 -7.88 9.10
C GLU A 57 -10.03 -9.03 8.99
N THR A 58 -9.51 -9.26 7.78
CA THR A 58 -8.57 -10.34 7.49
C THR A 58 -7.65 -9.96 6.33
N ASP A 59 -6.78 -10.88 5.96
CA ASP A 59 -5.94 -10.82 4.78
C ASP A 59 -6.27 -11.98 3.82
N LEU A 60 -5.84 -11.84 2.57
CA LEU A 60 -6.12 -12.81 1.52
C LEU A 60 -5.41 -14.14 1.78
N ALA A 61 -4.28 -14.18 2.51
CA ALA A 61 -3.64 -15.45 2.85
C ALA A 61 -4.56 -16.28 3.74
N ARG A 62 -5.06 -15.69 4.83
CA ARG A 62 -6.02 -16.35 5.74
C ARG A 62 -7.33 -16.72 5.05
N LEU A 63 -7.81 -15.90 4.13
CA LEU A 63 -9.02 -16.21 3.37
C LEU A 63 -8.82 -17.44 2.47
N LEU A 64 -7.64 -17.59 1.85
CA LEU A 64 -7.33 -18.72 0.98
C LEU A 64 -7.06 -20.02 1.75
N GLU A 65 -6.66 -19.94 3.03
CA GLU A 65 -6.55 -21.11 3.91
C GLU A 65 -7.91 -21.78 4.18
N GLN A 66 -9.01 -21.03 4.08
CA GLN A 66 -10.38 -21.55 4.25
C GLN A 66 -10.89 -22.29 3.00
N GLY A 67 -10.18 -22.18 1.88
CA GLY A 67 -10.51 -22.82 0.62
C GLY A 67 -10.41 -21.89 -0.58
N PRO A 68 -10.59 -22.42 -1.80
CA PRO A 68 -10.55 -21.62 -3.01
C PRO A 68 -11.73 -20.64 -3.08
N LEU A 69 -11.47 -19.46 -3.62
CA LEU A 69 -12.51 -18.50 -3.92
C LEU A 69 -13.36 -18.97 -5.11
N THR A 70 -14.63 -18.60 -5.11
CA THR A 70 -15.47 -18.71 -6.31
C THR A 70 -14.90 -17.83 -7.43
N THR A 71 -15.15 -18.20 -8.69
CA THR A 71 -14.69 -17.40 -9.85
C THR A 71 -15.18 -15.96 -9.79
N GLY A 72 -16.42 -15.74 -9.31
CA GLY A 72 -16.98 -14.40 -9.13
C GLY A 72 -16.21 -13.56 -8.11
N HIS A 73 -15.96 -14.11 -6.92
CA HIS A 73 -15.18 -13.42 -5.88
C HIS A 73 -13.74 -13.18 -6.33
N ALA A 74 -13.09 -14.18 -6.95
CA ALA A 74 -11.74 -14.04 -7.47
C ALA A 74 -11.65 -12.91 -8.51
N THR A 75 -12.59 -12.83 -9.44
CA THR A 75 -12.65 -11.78 -10.47
C THR A 75 -12.83 -10.39 -9.85
N LEU A 76 -13.75 -10.26 -8.89
CA LEU A 76 -14.02 -9.00 -8.21
C LEU A 76 -12.81 -8.51 -7.40
N LEU A 77 -12.19 -9.38 -6.61
CA LEU A 77 -11.02 -9.03 -5.81
C LEU A 77 -9.82 -8.72 -6.70
N PHE A 78 -9.62 -9.48 -7.78
CA PHE A 78 -8.55 -9.21 -8.73
C PHE A 78 -8.73 -7.86 -9.44
N TYR A 79 -9.95 -7.50 -9.81
CA TYR A 79 -10.26 -6.17 -10.35
C TYR A 79 -9.89 -5.05 -9.36
N GLN A 80 -10.27 -5.19 -8.09
CA GLN A 80 -9.94 -4.21 -7.04
C GLN A 80 -8.43 -4.10 -6.81
N LEU A 81 -7.72 -5.22 -6.83
CA LEU A 81 -6.26 -5.27 -6.75
C LEU A 81 -5.62 -4.48 -7.90
N LEU A 82 -6.05 -4.73 -9.14
CA LEU A 82 -5.53 -4.01 -10.32
C LEU A 82 -5.85 -2.51 -10.27
N ARG A 83 -7.03 -2.13 -9.78
CA ARG A 83 -7.42 -0.73 -9.59
C ARG A 83 -6.52 -0.03 -8.57
N GLY A 84 -6.25 -0.68 -7.44
CA GLY A 84 -5.30 -0.20 -6.44
C GLY A 84 -3.87 -0.08 -6.98
N LEU A 85 -3.39 -1.09 -7.70
CA LEU A 85 -2.06 -1.07 -8.32
C LEU A 85 -1.92 0.02 -9.38
N LYS A 86 -2.94 0.23 -10.23
CA LYS A 86 -2.96 1.33 -11.20
C LYS A 86 -2.76 2.68 -10.50
N PHE A 87 -3.46 2.91 -9.39
CA PHE A 87 -3.30 4.12 -8.60
C PHE A 87 -1.89 4.24 -8.01
N ILE A 88 -1.39 3.21 -7.32
CA ILE A 88 -0.04 3.19 -6.71
C ILE A 88 1.04 3.49 -7.78
N HIS A 89 0.95 2.84 -8.94
CA HIS A 89 1.90 3.04 -10.04
C HIS A 89 1.78 4.43 -10.67
N SER A 90 0.58 5.00 -10.78
CA SER A 90 0.40 6.38 -11.25
C SER A 90 1.04 7.42 -10.33
N ALA A 91 1.22 7.09 -9.04
CA ALA A 91 1.96 7.89 -8.07
C ALA A 91 3.48 7.66 -8.11
N ASN A 92 3.99 6.92 -9.11
CA ASN A 92 5.38 6.47 -9.23
C ASN A 92 5.86 5.67 -8.01
N VAL A 93 4.98 4.90 -7.37
CA VAL A 93 5.34 4.02 -6.26
C VAL A 93 5.35 2.58 -6.75
N LEU A 94 6.38 1.81 -6.36
CA LEU A 94 6.39 0.36 -6.46
C LEU A 94 6.19 -0.25 -5.08
N HIS A 95 5.25 -1.18 -4.95
CA HIS A 95 4.98 -1.89 -3.69
C HIS A 95 6.14 -2.79 -3.27
N ARG A 96 6.65 -3.60 -4.22
CA ARG A 96 7.77 -4.55 -4.09
C ARG A 96 7.59 -5.73 -3.10
N ASP A 97 6.52 -5.75 -2.31
CA ASP A 97 6.18 -6.89 -1.45
C ASP A 97 4.72 -7.31 -1.59
N LEU A 98 4.27 -7.48 -2.83
CA LEU A 98 2.89 -7.87 -3.11
C LEU A 98 2.76 -9.39 -2.91
N LYS A 99 2.01 -9.77 -1.89
CA LYS A 99 1.73 -11.16 -1.50
C LYS A 99 0.38 -11.22 -0.78
N PRO A 100 -0.30 -12.39 -0.69
CA PRO A 100 -1.64 -12.46 -0.09
C PRO A 100 -1.75 -11.89 1.32
N ALA A 101 -0.70 -12.04 2.15
CA ALA A 101 -0.66 -11.47 3.51
C ALA A 101 -0.67 -9.93 3.56
N ASN A 102 -0.34 -9.25 2.45
CA ASN A 102 -0.34 -7.79 2.34
C ASN A 102 -1.58 -7.26 1.56
N ILE A 103 -2.53 -8.16 1.26
CA ILE A 103 -3.81 -7.84 0.64
C ILE A 103 -4.89 -8.03 1.69
N PHE A 104 -5.42 -6.92 2.20
CA PHE A 104 -6.42 -6.93 3.26
C PHE A 104 -7.83 -6.96 2.70
N ILE A 105 -8.74 -7.65 3.40
CA ILE A 105 -10.11 -7.88 2.98
C ILE A 105 -11.06 -7.49 4.12
N ASN A 106 -12.11 -6.75 3.77
CA ASN A 106 -13.33 -6.68 4.56
C ASN A 106 -14.36 -7.61 3.88
N THR A 107 -14.74 -8.69 4.57
CA THR A 107 -15.54 -9.79 4.02
C THR A 107 -17.00 -9.41 3.85
N ASP A 108 -17.57 -8.64 4.79
CA ASP A 108 -18.95 -8.17 4.71
C ASP A 108 -19.19 -7.27 3.49
N GLN A 109 -18.22 -6.40 3.17
CA GLN A 109 -18.30 -5.45 2.05
C GLN A 109 -17.66 -5.97 0.77
N LEU A 110 -17.03 -7.15 0.79
CA LEU A 110 -16.15 -7.67 -0.28
C LEU A 110 -15.12 -6.62 -0.77
N LEU A 111 -14.59 -5.82 0.15
CA LEU A 111 -13.68 -4.72 -0.15
C LEU A 111 -12.22 -5.16 0.04
N LEU A 112 -11.41 -4.98 -0.99
CA LEU A 112 -9.97 -5.27 -0.97
C LEU A 112 -9.15 -4.00 -0.86
N LYS A 113 -8.13 -4.03 0.02
CA LYS A 113 -7.13 -2.97 0.15
C LYS A 113 -5.71 -3.49 0.18
N ILE A 114 -4.84 -2.85 -0.58
CA ILE A 114 -3.40 -3.12 -0.58
C ILE A 114 -2.76 -2.38 0.61
N GLY A 115 -1.96 -3.06 1.42
CA GLY A 115 -1.23 -2.45 2.52
C GLY A 115 0.19 -3.00 2.68
N ASP A 116 0.87 -2.61 3.76
CA ASP A 116 2.29 -2.87 4.02
C ASP A 116 3.23 -2.31 2.93
N PHE A 117 3.62 -1.05 3.14
CA PHE A 117 4.53 -0.32 2.24
C PHE A 117 5.96 -0.27 2.80
N GLY A 118 6.33 -1.12 3.75
CA GLY A 118 7.66 -1.12 4.38
C GLY A 118 8.80 -1.34 3.37
N LEU A 119 8.51 -2.10 2.31
CA LEU A 119 9.42 -2.30 1.19
C LEU A 119 9.12 -1.39 -0.01
N ALA A 120 8.17 -0.47 0.03
CA ALA A 120 7.83 0.34 -1.13
C ALA A 120 8.92 1.36 -1.52
N ARG A 121 8.96 1.75 -2.79
CA ARG A 121 9.92 2.75 -3.31
C ARG A 121 9.26 3.70 -4.29
N ILE A 122 9.68 4.96 -4.24
CA ILE A 122 9.37 5.94 -5.28
C ILE A 122 10.35 5.72 -6.43
N VAL A 123 9.84 5.52 -7.63
CA VAL A 123 10.61 5.40 -8.86
C VAL A 123 10.85 6.79 -9.41
N ASP A 124 12.07 7.05 -9.88
CA ASP A 124 12.37 8.29 -10.59
C ASP A 124 11.50 8.36 -11.86
N PRO A 125 10.77 9.46 -12.11
CA PRO A 125 10.01 9.63 -13.34
C PRO A 125 10.85 9.48 -14.62
N GLN A 126 12.17 9.53 -14.57
CA GLN A 126 13.04 9.20 -15.72
C GLN A 126 12.99 7.71 -16.10
N TYR A 127 12.65 6.82 -15.16
CA TYR A 127 12.42 5.38 -15.34
C TYR A 127 10.94 5.02 -15.38
N SER A 128 10.04 6.01 -15.32
CA SER A 128 8.64 5.82 -15.70
C SER A 128 8.63 5.12 -17.03
N HIS A 129 7.89 4.02 -17.13
CA HIS A 129 7.69 3.33 -18.39
C HIS A 129 7.37 4.41 -19.43
N LYS A 130 8.33 4.68 -20.33
CA LYS A 130 8.04 5.13 -21.69
C LYS A 130 7.27 3.97 -22.32
N VAL A 131 6.03 3.78 -21.87
CA VAL A 131 4.97 3.25 -22.70
C VAL A 131 4.99 4.23 -23.86
N ARG A 132 5.65 3.82 -24.94
CA ARG A 132 5.51 4.47 -26.24
C ARG A 132 4.00 4.69 -26.37
N ARG A 133 3.58 5.96 -26.46
CA ARG A 133 2.18 6.39 -26.64
C ARG A 133 1.57 5.92 -27.98
N ASN A 134 1.99 4.75 -28.48
CA ASN A 134 1.58 4.18 -29.76
C ASN A 134 1.04 2.77 -29.56
N VAL A 135 0.07 2.57 -28.66
CA VAL A 135 -0.99 1.57 -28.88
C VAL A 135 -2.26 2.10 -28.21
N PHE A 136 -3.17 2.58 -29.08
CA PHE A 136 -4.61 2.78 -28.92
C PHE A 136 -5.23 2.66 -27.52
N PHE A 137 -5.78 3.77 -27.02
CA PHE A 137 -7.21 3.91 -26.76
C PHE A 137 -7.56 5.39 -26.96
N SER A 138 -8.06 5.72 -28.15
CA SER A 138 -8.81 6.94 -28.37
C SER A 138 -10.23 6.74 -27.85
N SER A 139 -10.85 7.88 -27.52
CA SER A 139 -12.29 8.11 -27.50
C SER A 139 -13.02 7.79 -26.19
N THR A 140 -13.43 8.88 -25.52
CA THR A 140 -14.82 9.16 -25.11
C THR A 140 -15.71 7.96 -24.84
N PHE A 141 -16.02 7.69 -23.56
CA PHE A 141 -17.23 8.12 -22.83
C PHE A 141 -16.96 7.97 -21.32
#